data_AF-A0A0A1HUM2-F1
#
_entry.id   AF-A0A0A1HUM2-F1
#
_cell.length_a   1.000
_cell.length_b   1.000
_cell.length_c   1.000
_cell.angle_alpha   90.00
_cell.angle_beta   90.00
_cell.angle_gamma   90.00
#
_symmetry.space_group_name_H-M   'P 1'
#
loop_
_entity.id
_entity.type
_entity.pdbx_description
1 polymer ?
#
loop_
_entity_poly.entity_id
_entity_poly.type
_entity_poly.pdbx_seq_one_letter_code
_entity_poly.pdbx_strand_id
1 'polypeptide(L)' 'MVRKHTLDVPPGSRRSYRVTADALGRWAYHCHLLFHMEMGMFREIRVQE' A
#
# COMPACT_ATOMS: atom_id res chain seq x y z
N MET A 1 15.00 -4.72 -11.16
CA MET A 1 13.99 -3.99 -10.36
C MET A 1 13.73 -4.78 -9.09
N VAL A 2 13.77 -4.17 -7.91
CA VAL A 2 13.57 -4.90 -6.64
C VAL A 2 12.06 -5.02 -6.38
N ARG A 3 11.59 -6.23 -6.07
CA ARG A 3 10.20 -6.49 -5.66
C ARG A 3 10.11 -6.33 -4.14
N LYS A 4 9.25 -5.43 -3.67
CA LYS A 4 8.99 -5.18 -2.25
C LYS A 4 7.48 -5.09 -2.01
N HIS A 5 7.04 -5.45 -0.80
CA HIS A 5 5.67 -5.28 -0.33
C HIS A 5 5.47 -3.99 0.50
N THR A 6 6.55 -3.44 1.04
CA THR A 6 6.54 -2.17 1.80
C THR A 6 7.65 -1.25 1.28
N LEU A 7 7.36 0.04 1.19
CA LEU A 7 8.29 1.08 0.70
C LEU A 7 8.33 2.24 1.68
N ASP A 8 9.52 2.74 1.97
CA ASP A 8 9.70 3.97 2.76
C ASP A 8 9.45 5.22 1.91
N VAL A 9 8.62 6.13 2.43
CA VAL A 9 8.31 7.41 1.81
C VAL A 9 8.69 8.54 2.77
N PRO A 10 9.84 9.20 2.56
CA PRO A 10 10.24 10.34 3.39
C PRO A 10 9.22 11.48 3.36
N PRO A 11 9.13 12.30 4.43
CA PRO A 11 8.27 13.48 4.46
C PRO A 11 8.53 14.42 3.28
N GLY A 12 7.46 14.99 2.71
CA GLY A 12 7.54 15.91 1.56
C GLY A 12 7.99 15.28 0.24
N SER A 13 8.15 13.96 0.19
CA SER A 13 8.61 13.26 -1.02
C SER A 13 7.47 12.52 -1.74
N ARG A 14 7.73 12.16 -3.00
CA ARG A 14 6.86 11.31 -3.82
C ARG A 14 7.63 10.07 -4.27
N ARG A 15 6.93 8.93 -4.32
CA ARG A 15 7.41 7.67 -4.90
C ARG A 15 6.39 7.17 -5.91
N SER A 16 6.88 6.60 -7.00
CA SER A 16 6.06 5.88 -7.98
C SER A 16 6.51 4.42 -7.99
N TYR A 17 5.57 3.49 -8.00
CA TYR A 17 5.83 2.06 -8.08
C TYR A 17 4.76 1.38 -8.92
N ARG A 18 5.03 0.15 -9.37
CA ARG A 18 4.10 -0.67 -10.15
C ARG A 18 3.72 -1.91 -9.37
N VAL A 19 2.45 -2.28 -9.45
CA VAL A 19 1.90 -3.51 -8.88
C VAL A 19 1.17 -4.26 -10.00
N THR A 20 1.31 -5.57 -10.05
CA THR A 20 0.46 -6.45 -10.84
C THR A 20 -0.70 -6.86 -9.95
N ALA A 21 -1.95 -6.60 -10.37
CA ALA A 21 -3.15 -6.97 -9.62
C ALA A 21 -3.68 -8.32 -10.10
N ASP A 22 -2.91 -9.39 -9.86
CA ASP A 22 -3.18 -10.76 -10.33
C ASP A 22 -3.94 -11.63 -9.33
N ALA A 23 -4.33 -11.07 -8.18
CA ALA A 23 -5.02 -11.79 -7.13
C ALA A 23 -6.33 -11.08 -6.73
N LEU A 24 -7.46 -11.73 -7.03
CA LEU A 24 -8.81 -11.27 -6.70
C LEU A 24 -9.00 -11.14 -5.18
N GLY A 25 -9.84 -10.19 -4.76
CA GLY A 25 -10.24 -10.03 -3.36
C GLY A 25 -10.07 -8.61 -2.82
N ARG A 26 -10.04 -8.51 -1.48
CA ARG A 26 -9.90 -7.27 -0.73
C ARG A 26 -8.51 -7.21 -0.11
N TRP A 27 -7.77 -6.15 -0.39
CA TRP A 27 -6.38 -5.99 0.00
C TRP A 27 -6.21 -4.75 0.88
N ALA A 28 -5.50 -4.92 1.99
CA ALA A 28 -5.11 -3.81 2.84
C ALA A 28 -4.00 -2.99 2.18
N TYR A 29 -4.19 -1.68 2.13
CA TYR A 29 -3.20 -0.72 1.63
C TYR A 29 -3.10 0.43 2.63
N HIS A 30 -2.02 0.45 3.41
CA HIS A 30 -1.91 1.33 4.57
C HIS A 30 -0.47 1.66 4.93
N CYS A 31 -0.30 2.63 5.83
CA CYS A 31 0.98 2.88 6.48
C CYS A 31 1.31 1.75 7.46
N HIS A 32 2.55 1.28 7.47
CA HIS A 32 3.00 0.23 8.39
C HIS A 32 3.33 0.72 9.80
N LEU A 33 3.21 2.03 10.07
CA LEU A 33 3.19 2.57 11.42
C LEU A 33 1.78 2.33 11.98
N LEU A 34 1.65 1.37 12.91
CA LEU A 34 0.34 0.89 13.39
C LEU A 34 -0.54 2.02 13.92
N PHE A 35 0.02 3.00 14.63
CA PHE A 35 -0.74 4.15 15.10
C PHE A 35 -1.29 5.01 13.95
N HIS A 36 -0.55 5.18 12.84
CA HIS A 36 -1.10 5.85 11.64
C HIS A 36 -2.21 5.02 10.99
N MET A 37 -2.03 3.70 10.91
CA MET A 37 -3.05 2.79 10.40
C MET A 37 -4.35 2.90 11.21
N GLU A 38 -4.26 2.82 12.54
CA GLU A 38 -5.38 2.92 13.47
C GLU A 38 -6.07 4.29 13.42
N MET A 39 -5.32 5.36 13.17
CA MET A 39 -5.85 6.71 12.97
C MET A 39 -6.44 6.95 11.56
N GLY A 40 -6.52 5.92 10.71
CA GLY A 40 -7.22 5.99 9.43
C GLY A 40 -6.33 6.15 8.19
N MET A 41 -4.99 6.04 8.33
CA MET A 41 -4.07 5.95 7.19
C MET A 41 -4.10 4.54 6.57
N PHE A 42 -5.31 4.08 6.27
CA PHE A 42 -5.66 2.75 5.78
C PHE A 42 -6.67 2.87 4.64
N ARG A 43 -6.55 1.98 3.66
CA ARG A 43 -7.48 1.83 2.56
C ARG A 43 -7.62 0.36 2.19
N GLU A 44 -8.84 -0.05 1.85
CA GLU A 44 -9.09 -1.31 1.16
C GLU A 44 -8.99 -1.10 -0.35
N ILE A 45 -8.26 -1.97 -1.03
CA ILE A 45 -8.22 -2.08 -2.50
C ILE A 45 -9.00 -3.33 -2.90
N ARG A 46 -9.90 -3.20 -3.87
CA ARG A 46 -10.69 -4.32 -4.41
C ARG A 46 -10.16 -4.69 -5.78
N VAL A 47 -9.80 -5.96 -5.95
CA VAL A 47 -9.46 -6.55 -7.25
C VAL A 47 -10.59 -7.50 -7.62
N GLN A 48 -11.19 -7.26 -8.77
CA GLN A 48 -12.36 -7.95 -9.32
C GLN A 48 -12.03 -8.42 -10.74
N GLU A 49 -12.85 -9.33 -11.27
CA GLU A 49 -12.76 -9.79 -12.67
C GLU A 49 -13.06 -8.69 -13.67
#